data_AF-A0A2I2A7D3-F1
#
_entry.id   AF-A0A2I2A7D3-F1
#
_cell.length_a   1.000
_cell.length_b   1.000
_cell.length_c   1.000
_cell.angle_alpha   90.00
_cell.angle_beta   90.00
_cell.angle_gamma   90.00
#
_symmetry.space_group_name_H-M   'P 1'
#
loop_
_entity.id
_entity.type
_entity.pdbx_description
1 polymer ?
#
loop_
_entity_poly.entity_id
_entity_poly.type
_entity_poly.pdbx_seq_one_letter_code
_entity_poly.pdbx_strand_id
1 'polypeptide(L)'
;MNLLALEPETRSPFSKTVQTLIQKHGLDPQEIFMNVLESQEAPEMNYWMMKVLIQEHFVSPQQEVAKDAAGETVKPMQAACLLGNVGALAALLESHAFQGDVCDREFQLAARIASKQEDQGLLGVMMKYAQEVGGLETFMRELQSAPIQ
;
A
#
# COMPACT_ATOMS: atom_id res chain seq x y z
N MET A 1 -12.72 7.09 -6.96
CA MET A 1 -13.54 7.04 -5.71
C MET A 1 -13.25 5.71 -5.06
N ASN A 2 -12.54 5.70 -3.93
CA ASN A 2 -12.07 4.51 -3.23
C ASN A 2 -13.12 4.07 -2.21
N LEU A 3 -13.44 2.77 -2.17
CA LEU A 3 -14.39 2.16 -1.23
C LEU A 3 -13.97 2.32 0.25
N LEU A 4 -12.68 2.58 0.50
CA LEU A 4 -12.09 2.72 1.84
C LEU A 4 -11.88 4.18 2.25
N ALA A 5 -12.22 5.15 1.38
CA ALA A 5 -12.11 6.56 1.71
C ALA A 5 -13.30 7.03 2.57
N LEU A 6 -13.02 7.35 3.83
CA LEU A 6 -13.86 8.22 4.67
C LEU A 6 -14.01 9.62 4.07
N GLU A 7 -15.14 10.27 4.38
CA GLU A 7 -15.40 11.66 4.04
C GLU A 7 -14.31 12.61 4.60
N PRO A 8 -13.95 13.70 3.90
CA PRO A 8 -12.90 14.63 4.35
C PRO A 8 -13.11 15.19 5.76
N GLU A 9 -14.37 15.36 6.17
CA GLU A 9 -14.75 15.90 7.48
C GLU A 9 -14.46 14.92 8.63
N THR A 10 -14.52 13.61 8.38
CA THR A 10 -14.23 12.58 9.39
C THR A 10 -12.75 12.24 9.49
N ARG A 11 -11.95 12.61 8.48
CA ARG A 11 -10.49 12.44 8.45
C ARG A 11 -9.76 13.33 9.47
N SER A 12 -10.13 14.60 9.59
CA SER A 12 -9.38 15.57 10.41
C SER A 12 -9.28 15.20 11.90
N PRO A 13 -10.38 14.78 12.57
CA PRO A 13 -10.31 14.29 13.95
C PRO A 13 -9.42 13.04 14.12
N PHE A 14 -9.43 12.15 13.13
CA PHE A 14 -8.60 10.94 13.13
C PHE A 14 -7.11 11.28 13.01
N SER A 15 -6.72 12.10 12.02
CA SER A 15 -5.34 12.59 11.86
C SER A 15 -4.82 13.24 13.14
N LYS A 16 -5.63 14.10 13.76
CA LYS A 16 -5.26 14.78 15.02
C LYS A 16 -5.03 13.80 16.17
N THR A 17 -5.82 12.74 16.24
CA THR A 17 -5.67 11.69 17.27
C THR A 17 -4.34 10.95 17.09
N VAL A 18 -4.04 10.52 15.86
CA VAL A 18 -2.77 9.83 15.53
C VAL A 18 -1.57 10.73 15.80
N GLN A 19 -1.61 11.99 15.36
CA GLN A 19 -0.57 12.98 15.66
C GLN A 19 -0.37 13.15 17.17
N THR A 20 -1.45 13.20 17.95
CA THR A 20 -1.36 13.32 19.41
C THR A 20 -0.69 12.10 20.03
N LEU A 21 -1.02 10.88 19.59
CA LEU A 21 -0.38 9.66 20.06
C LEU A 21 1.13 9.68 19.79
N ILE A 22 1.55 10.06 18.59
CA ILE A 22 2.97 10.12 18.22
C ILE A 22 3.70 11.23 18.98
N GLN A 23 3.20 12.47 18.87
CA GLN A 23 3.93 13.65 19.36
C GLN A 23 3.85 13.85 20.87
N LYS A 24 2.69 13.58 21.47
CA LYS A 24 2.45 13.81 22.91
C LYS A 24 2.72 12.56 23.74
N HIS A 25 2.35 11.39 23.23
CA HIS A 25 2.51 10.14 23.95
C HIS A 25 3.76 9.36 23.55
N GLY A 26 4.53 9.85 22.56
CA GLY A 26 5.84 9.31 22.22
C GLY A 26 5.80 7.94 21.57
N LEU A 27 4.68 7.57 20.94
CA LEU A 27 4.61 6.32 20.17
C LEU A 27 5.51 6.42 18.94
N ASP A 28 6.27 5.36 18.66
CA ASP A 28 7.13 5.30 17.49
C ASP A 28 6.26 5.16 16.22
N PRO A 29 6.27 6.13 15.30
CA PRO A 29 5.52 6.04 14.06
C PRO A 29 5.94 4.85 13.18
N GLN A 30 7.19 4.40 13.28
CA GLN A 30 7.66 3.24 12.54
C GLN A 30 7.04 1.94 13.07
N GLU A 31 6.89 1.82 14.39
CA GLU A 31 6.22 0.68 15.01
C GLU A 31 4.74 0.64 14.64
N ILE A 32 4.05 1.80 14.68
CA ILE A 32 2.66 1.90 14.22
C ILE A 32 2.56 1.51 12.74
N PHE A 33 3.46 2.00 11.89
CA PHE A 33 3.48 1.67 10.48
C PHE A 33 3.63 0.17 10.22
N MET A 34 4.55 -0.51 10.91
CA MET A 34 4.73 -1.95 10.76
C MET A 34 3.51 -2.72 11.25
N ASN A 35 2.94 -2.35 12.39
CA ASN A 35 1.71 -2.97 12.91
C ASN A 35 0.53 -2.84 11.95
N VAL A 36 0.39 -1.67 11.31
CA VAL A 36 -0.65 -1.43 10.30
C VAL A 36 -0.41 -2.28 9.06
N LEU A 37 0.84 -2.38 8.62
CA LEU A 37 1.23 -3.14 7.43
C LEU A 37 0.98 -4.65 7.62
N GLU A 38 1.22 -5.17 8.82
CA GLU A 38 1.05 -6.58 9.19
C GLU A 38 -0.39 -6.97 9.52
N SER A 39 -1.24 -6.01 9.91
CA SER A 39 -2.64 -6.28 10.25
C SER A 39 -3.51 -6.54 9.02
N GLN A 40 -4.38 -7.55 9.08
CA GLN A 40 -5.45 -7.78 8.08
C GLN A 40 -6.86 -7.50 8.65
N GLU A 41 -6.96 -7.13 9.93
CA GLU A 41 -8.23 -7.18 10.66
C GLU A 41 -9.23 -6.08 10.25
N ALA A 42 -8.73 -4.93 9.78
CA ALA A 42 -9.55 -3.77 9.46
C ALA A 42 -8.97 -2.99 8.26
N PRO A 43 -9.29 -3.39 7.01
CA PRO A 43 -8.75 -2.78 5.80
C PRO A 43 -8.98 -1.26 5.73
N GLU A 44 -10.13 -0.76 6.14
CA GLU A 44 -10.46 0.67 6.18
C GLU A 44 -9.55 1.41 7.15
N MET A 45 -9.32 0.85 8.33
CA MET A 45 -8.45 1.45 9.35
C MET A 45 -6.99 1.43 8.91
N ASN A 46 -6.54 0.33 8.29
CA ASN A 46 -5.19 0.22 7.76
C ASN A 46 -4.95 1.25 6.67
N TYR A 47 -5.92 1.42 5.76
CA TYR A 47 -5.87 2.44 4.73
C TYR A 47 -5.68 3.84 5.33
N TRP A 48 -6.51 4.22 6.30
CA TRP A 48 -6.43 5.55 6.90
C TRP A 48 -5.16 5.79 7.72
N MET A 49 -4.76 4.80 8.52
CA MET A 49 -3.54 4.92 9.31
C MET A 49 -2.32 5.06 8.41
N MET A 50 -2.24 4.26 7.34
CA MET A 50 -1.18 4.33 6.35
C MET A 50 -1.14 5.72 5.66
N LYS A 51 -2.29 6.24 5.21
CA LYS A 51 -2.39 7.59 4.63
C LYS A 51 -1.88 8.67 5.60
N VAL A 52 -2.31 8.64 6.85
CA VAL A 52 -1.90 9.63 7.86
C VAL A 52 -0.41 9.54 8.13
N LEU A 53 0.12 8.34 8.34
CA LEU A 53 1.56 8.15 8.61
C LEU A 53 2.42 8.68 7.46
N ILE A 54 2.00 8.45 6.20
CA ILE A 54 2.74 8.92 5.01
C ILE A 54 2.60 10.44 4.82
N GLN A 55 1.37 10.97 4.87
CA GLN A 55 1.07 12.36 4.50
C GLN A 55 1.55 13.37 5.54
N GLU A 56 1.54 12.99 6.81
CA GLU A 56 2.08 13.81 7.89
C GLU A 56 3.59 13.60 8.06
N HIS A 57 4.24 12.94 7.08
CA HIS A 57 5.68 12.66 7.01
C HIS A 57 6.26 11.93 8.24
N PHE A 58 5.44 11.11 8.90
CA PHE A 58 5.89 10.28 10.00
C PHE A 58 6.71 9.08 9.52
N VAL A 59 6.49 8.63 8.28
CA VAL A 59 7.23 7.52 7.65
C VAL A 59 7.42 7.76 6.15
N SER A 60 8.48 7.19 5.57
CA SER A 60 8.66 7.19 4.12
C SER A 60 7.88 6.05 3.47
N PRO A 61 7.05 6.31 2.45
CA PRO A 61 6.30 5.28 1.73
C PRO A 61 7.18 4.39 0.83
N GLN A 62 8.48 4.72 0.71
CA GLN A 62 9.46 4.04 -0.13
C GLN A 62 10.61 3.42 0.70
N GLN A 63 10.44 3.32 2.03
CA GLN A 63 11.44 2.76 2.92
C GLN A 63 11.68 1.27 2.71
N GLU A 64 12.85 0.78 3.12
CA GLU A 64 13.07 -0.66 3.27
C GLU A 64 12.27 -1.14 4.49
N VAL A 65 11.41 -2.16 4.30
CA VAL A 65 10.65 -2.77 5.40
C VAL A 65 11.15 -4.16 5.75
N ALA A 66 11.76 -4.86 4.79
CA ALA A 66 12.37 -6.17 5.00
C ALA A 66 13.36 -6.47 3.86
N LYS A 67 14.01 -7.64 3.95
CA LYS A 67 14.74 -8.25 2.84
C LYS A 67 14.16 -9.61 2.52
N ASP A 68 14.10 -9.95 1.25
CA ASP A 68 13.67 -11.27 0.81
C ASP A 68 14.78 -12.32 0.95
N ALA A 69 14.50 -13.56 0.56
CA ALA A 69 15.44 -14.67 0.64
C ALA A 69 16.69 -14.49 -0.26
N ALA A 70 16.61 -13.63 -1.28
CA ALA A 70 17.73 -13.27 -2.14
C ALA A 70 18.49 -12.04 -1.62
N GLY A 71 18.04 -11.44 -0.52
CA GLY A 71 18.59 -10.20 0.04
C GLY A 71 18.13 -8.94 -0.69
N GLU A 72 17.15 -9.03 -1.59
CA GLU A 72 16.55 -7.86 -2.24
C GLU A 72 15.67 -7.11 -1.24
N THR A 73 15.68 -5.77 -1.32
CA THR A 73 14.86 -4.90 -0.49
C THR A 73 13.38 -5.10 -0.80
N VAL A 74 12.60 -5.41 0.23
CA VAL A 74 11.14 -5.39 0.18
C VAL A 74 10.68 -3.99 0.62
N LYS A 75 9.90 -3.35 -0.23
CA LYS A 75 9.26 -2.04 -0.01
C LYS A 75 7.81 -2.21 0.48
N PRO A 76 7.17 -1.14 1.01
CA PRO A 76 5.85 -1.24 1.61
C PRO A 76 4.77 -1.79 0.66
N MET A 77 4.81 -1.44 -0.63
CA MET A 77 3.81 -1.94 -1.59
C MET A 77 3.92 -3.46 -1.81
N GLN A 78 5.15 -3.98 -1.88
CA GLN A 78 5.39 -5.42 -2.00
C GLN A 78 5.01 -6.14 -0.72
N ALA A 79 5.35 -5.58 0.44
CA ALA A 79 4.96 -6.13 1.73
C ALA A 79 3.45 -6.16 1.93
N ALA A 80 2.74 -5.09 1.55
CA ALA A 80 1.27 -5.06 1.60
C ALA A 80 0.65 -6.17 0.74
N CYS A 81 1.20 -6.43 -0.45
CA CYS A 81 0.78 -7.56 -1.27
C CYS A 81 1.15 -8.91 -0.64
N LEU A 82 2.35 -9.08 -0.09
CA LEU A 82 2.76 -10.32 0.56
C LEU A 82 1.88 -10.67 1.76
N LEU A 83 1.42 -9.64 2.48
CA LEU A 83 0.64 -9.74 3.71
C LEU A 83 -0.88 -9.67 3.49
N GLY A 84 -1.37 -9.65 2.24
CA GLY A 84 -2.81 -9.60 1.96
C GLY A 84 -3.51 -8.31 2.42
N ASN A 85 -2.76 -7.23 2.67
CA ASN A 85 -3.29 -6.02 3.29
C ASN A 85 -3.81 -5.04 2.23
N VAL A 86 -5.04 -5.27 1.78
CA VAL A 86 -5.73 -4.46 0.75
C VAL A 86 -5.81 -2.98 1.14
N GLY A 87 -6.05 -2.69 2.42
CA GLY A 87 -6.12 -1.33 2.94
C GLY A 87 -4.80 -0.57 2.81
N ALA A 88 -3.71 -1.18 3.29
CA ALA A 88 -2.38 -0.61 3.15
C ALA A 88 -1.97 -0.44 1.68
N LEU A 89 -2.27 -1.44 0.83
CA LEU A 89 -1.97 -1.35 -0.60
C LEU A 89 -2.70 -0.16 -1.25
N ALA A 90 -4.00 -0.01 -1.00
CA ALA A 90 -4.78 1.12 -1.52
C ALA A 90 -4.19 2.48 -1.09
N ALA A 91 -3.78 2.59 0.18
CA ALA A 91 -3.20 3.83 0.71
C ALA A 91 -1.84 4.16 0.08
N LEU A 92 -1.02 3.15 -0.17
CA LEU A 92 0.29 3.27 -0.82
C LEU A 92 0.13 3.69 -2.28
N LEU A 93 -0.78 3.06 -3.02
CA LEU A 93 -1.05 3.40 -4.42
C LEU A 93 -1.53 4.85 -4.59
N GLU A 94 -2.50 5.28 -3.79
CA GLU A 94 -2.97 6.66 -3.83
C GLU A 94 -1.93 7.68 -3.38
N SER A 95 -0.96 7.26 -2.58
CA SER A 95 0.18 8.09 -2.18
C SER A 95 1.30 8.07 -3.21
N HIS A 96 1.11 7.43 -4.37
CA HIS A 96 2.15 7.19 -5.37
C HIS A 96 3.43 6.58 -4.75
N ALA A 97 3.25 5.62 -3.85
CA ALA A 97 4.30 4.98 -3.07
C ALA A 97 5.08 3.91 -3.86
N PHE A 98 5.41 4.18 -5.12
CA PHE A 98 6.22 3.30 -5.97
C PHE A 98 7.00 4.12 -6.99
N GLN A 99 8.10 3.57 -7.51
CA GLN A 99 8.88 4.22 -8.56
C GLN A 99 8.33 3.87 -9.95
N GLY A 100 8.19 4.89 -10.80
CA GLY A 100 7.75 4.72 -12.18
C GLY A 100 6.23 4.73 -12.34
N ASP A 101 5.75 3.99 -13.33
CA ASP A 101 4.33 3.84 -13.65
C ASP A 101 3.79 2.41 -13.35
N VAL A 102 2.56 2.14 -13.76
CA VAL A 102 1.89 0.84 -13.52
C VAL A 102 2.45 -0.32 -14.36
N CYS A 103 3.31 -0.02 -15.33
CA CYS A 103 4.01 -0.98 -16.18
C CYS A 103 5.46 -1.23 -15.70
N ASP A 104 5.97 -0.40 -14.79
CA ASP A 104 7.31 -0.53 -14.25
C ASP A 104 7.47 -1.69 -13.25
N ARG A 105 8.74 -2.09 -13.04
CA ARG A 105 9.13 -3.27 -12.24
C ARG A 105 8.47 -3.30 -10.86
N GLU A 106 8.40 -2.17 -10.16
CA GLU A 106 7.92 -2.14 -8.78
C GLU A 106 6.43 -2.47 -8.69
N PHE A 107 5.62 -1.85 -9.56
CA PHE A 107 4.18 -2.12 -9.64
C PHE A 107 3.90 -3.53 -10.16
N GLN A 108 4.60 -3.95 -11.22
CA GLN A 108 4.44 -5.28 -11.80
C GLN A 108 4.83 -6.39 -10.81
N LEU A 109 5.87 -6.19 -9.99
CA LEU A 109 6.25 -7.15 -8.96
C LEU A 109 5.14 -7.31 -7.91
N ALA A 110 4.59 -6.21 -7.40
CA ALA A 110 3.47 -6.24 -6.46
C ALA A 110 2.23 -6.93 -7.05
N ALA A 111 1.92 -6.68 -8.33
CA ALA A 111 0.81 -7.32 -9.03
C ALA A 111 1.03 -8.83 -9.23
N ARG A 112 2.26 -9.25 -9.53
CA ARG A 112 2.61 -10.67 -9.62
C ARG A 112 2.52 -11.38 -8.28
N ILE A 113 2.91 -10.72 -7.18
CA ILE A 113 2.72 -11.27 -5.82
C ILE A 113 1.23 -11.53 -5.58
N ALA A 114 0.39 -10.51 -5.78
CA ALA A 114 -1.06 -10.63 -5.63
C ALA A 114 -1.65 -11.74 -6.55
N SER A 115 -1.18 -11.83 -7.80
CA SER A 115 -1.61 -12.88 -8.73
C SER A 115 -1.18 -14.28 -8.30
N LYS A 116 0.03 -14.46 -7.78
CA LYS A 116 0.53 -15.76 -7.30
C LYS A 116 -0.23 -16.23 -6.05
N GLN A 117 -0.70 -15.29 -5.24
CA GLN A 117 -1.53 -15.57 -4.06
C GLN A 117 -3.01 -15.73 -4.40
N GLU A 118 -3.39 -15.56 -5.66
CA GLU A 118 -4.80 -15.57 -6.13
C GLU A 118 -5.69 -14.53 -5.43
N ASP A 119 -5.08 -13.47 -4.86
CA ASP A 119 -5.78 -12.43 -4.10
C ASP A 119 -6.49 -11.45 -5.04
N GLN A 120 -7.78 -11.71 -5.23
CA GLN A 120 -8.66 -10.90 -6.07
C GLN A 120 -8.88 -9.48 -5.51
N GLY A 121 -8.73 -9.29 -4.19
CA GLY A 121 -8.88 -7.99 -3.55
C GLY A 121 -7.71 -7.08 -3.90
N LEU A 122 -6.48 -7.58 -3.73
CA LEU A 122 -5.26 -6.86 -4.10
C LEU A 122 -5.21 -6.58 -5.61
N LEU A 123 -5.45 -7.59 -6.45
CA LEU A 123 -5.49 -7.41 -7.90
C LEU A 123 -6.56 -6.41 -8.33
N GLY A 124 -7.77 -6.49 -7.75
CA GLY A 124 -8.86 -5.56 -8.03
C GLY A 124 -8.49 -4.11 -7.74
N VAL A 125 -7.82 -3.85 -6.61
CA VAL A 125 -7.32 -2.52 -6.25
C VAL A 125 -6.25 -2.04 -7.23
N MET A 126 -5.27 -2.87 -7.58
CA MET A 126 -4.21 -2.50 -8.54
C MET A 126 -4.77 -2.23 -9.94
N MET A 127 -5.70 -3.07 -10.41
CA MET A 127 -6.41 -2.86 -11.69
C MET A 127 -7.22 -1.56 -11.66
N LYS A 128 -7.91 -1.28 -10.55
CA LYS A 128 -8.68 -0.06 -10.41
C LYS A 128 -7.77 1.17 -10.47
N TYR A 129 -6.65 1.15 -9.77
CA TYR A 129 -5.66 2.21 -9.82
C TYR A 129 -5.08 2.37 -11.24
N ALA A 130 -4.69 1.27 -11.91
CA ALA A 130 -4.20 1.29 -13.29
C ALA A 130 -5.24 1.86 -14.27
N GLN A 131 -6.53 1.61 -14.04
CA GLN A 131 -7.62 2.23 -14.81
C GLN A 131 -7.67 3.74 -14.61
N GLU A 132 -7.56 4.21 -13.37
CA GLU A 132 -7.64 5.63 -13.03
C GLU A 132 -6.47 6.45 -13.61
N VAL A 133 -5.28 5.84 -13.73
CA VAL A 133 -4.11 6.48 -14.39
C VAL A 133 -4.02 6.20 -15.90
N GLY A 134 -5.00 5.51 -16.49
CA GLY A 134 -5.08 5.26 -17.94
C GLY A 134 -4.15 4.17 -18.48
N GLY A 135 -3.58 3.31 -17.62
CA GLY A 135 -2.60 2.27 -17.98
C GLY A 135 -3.12 0.84 -17.96
N LEU A 136 -4.43 0.61 -17.76
CA LEU A 136 -4.99 -0.72 -17.50
C LEU A 136 -4.68 -1.77 -18.58
N GLU A 137 -4.82 -1.43 -19.86
CA GLU A 137 -4.62 -2.41 -20.95
C GLU A 137 -3.17 -2.90 -21.02
N THR A 138 -2.21 -1.98 -20.91
CA THR A 138 -0.78 -2.31 -20.89
C THR A 138 -0.43 -3.09 -19.63
N PHE A 139 -0.94 -2.66 -18.47
CA PHE A 139 -0.76 -3.37 -17.21
C PHE A 139 -1.21 -4.84 -17.31
N MET A 140 -2.41 -5.09 -17.83
CA MET A 140 -2.95 -6.46 -17.97
C MET A 140 -2.12 -7.31 -18.93
N ARG A 141 -1.64 -6.72 -20.02
CA ARG A 141 -0.78 -7.41 -20.99
C ARG A 141 0.54 -7.84 -20.34
N GLU A 142 1.19 -6.95 -19.60
CA GLU A 142 2.46 -7.22 -18.90
C GLU A 142 2.30 -8.25 -17.78
N LEU A 143 1.15 -8.24 -17.10
CA LEU A 143 0.86 -9.25 -16.07
C LEU A 143 0.68 -10.65 -16.68
N GLN A 144 0.07 -10.74 -17.87
CA GLN A 144 -0.15 -12.01 -18.58
C GLN A 144 1.09 -12.53 -19.33
N SER A 145 1.96 -11.63 -19.80
CA SER A 145 3.16 -11.99 -20.56
C SER A 145 4.33 -12.45 -19.68
N ALA A 146 4.28 -12.17 -18.37
CA ALA A 146 5.33 -12.53 -17.44
C ALA A 146 5.29 -14.03 -17.11
N PRO A 147 6.39 -14.78 -17.30
CA PRO A 147 6.42 -16.19 -16.94
C PRO A 147 6.22 -16.35 -15.43
N ILE A 148 5.36 -17.31 -15.07
CA ILE A 148 5.24 -17.82 -13.69
C ILE A 148 6.51 -18.62 -13.41
N GLN A 149 7.57 -17.94 -12.98
CA GLN A 149 8.76 -18.58 -12.41
C GLN A 149 8.84 -18.24 -10.93
#